data_AF-A0AAN0IPQ1-F1
#
_entry.id   AF-A0AAN0IPQ1-F1
#
_cell.length_a   1.000
_cell.length_b   1.000
_cell.length_c   1.000
_cell.angle_alpha   90.00
_cell.angle_beta   90.00
_cell.angle_gamma   90.00
#
_symmetry.space_group_name_H-M   'P 1'
#
loop_
_entity.id
_entity.type
_entity.pdbx_description
1 polymer ?
#
loop_
_entity_poly.entity_id
_entity_poly.type
_entity_poly.pdbx_seq_one_letter_code
_entity_poly.pdbx_strand_id
1 'polypeptide(L)'
;MKYYSIQVDATPDSSHMEQTTFILRYVLETTTQEQNITSLVLDQLKVWELPLHNCRGQCYDNGANMAGKDNGVQAQILELYKYALFTPCAAHSLYLVRANAAECCPTVTTFFGTVQKLYTFMSVSPQCWEILLKCIPCSLHGQSHTRWSERIDAVRPVAAHLPGILLAIGSVSKLNLSPEAKVTVDGLHDYFNSFPAVIMSAIWIKVLLAIDRRNKVLQARKATIDVEVKNLDSLTDDLS
;
A
#
# COMPACT_ATOMS: atom_id res chain seq x y z
N MET A 1 2.74 16.11 -26.08
CA MET A 1 3.00 15.95 -24.63
C MET A 1 2.27 17.08 -23.91
N LYS A 2 1.05 16.83 -23.38
CA LYS A 2 0.21 17.94 -22.84
C LYS A 2 0.56 18.31 -21.39
N TYR A 3 1.08 17.37 -20.59
CA TYR A 3 1.40 17.60 -19.18
C TYR A 3 2.66 16.84 -18.76
N TYR A 4 3.59 17.54 -18.13
CA TYR A 4 4.77 16.97 -17.48
C TYR A 4 5.06 17.72 -16.17
N SER A 5 5.78 17.08 -15.26
CA SER A 5 6.37 17.70 -14.09
C SER A 5 7.83 17.32 -13.97
N ILE A 6 8.62 18.28 -13.48
CA ILE A 6 10.04 18.10 -13.19
C ILE A 6 10.22 18.25 -11.69
N GLN A 7 10.98 17.34 -11.10
CA GLN A 7 11.52 17.49 -9.76
C GLN A 7 13.04 17.40 -9.84
N VAL A 8 13.72 18.40 -9.27
CA VAL A 8 15.18 18.45 -9.17
C VAL A 8 15.56 18.43 -7.70
N ASP A 9 16.53 17.61 -7.33
CA ASP A 9 17.08 17.53 -5.99
C ASP A 9 18.59 17.41 -6.06
N ALA A 10 19.33 18.17 -5.25
CA ALA A 10 20.78 18.15 -5.21
C ALA A 10 21.27 17.75 -3.81
N THR A 11 22.21 16.81 -3.73
CA THR A 11 22.75 16.32 -2.46
C THR A 11 24.25 16.03 -2.53
N PRO A 12 24.96 16.34 -1.42
CA PRO A 12 26.20 15.75 -1.00
C PRO A 12 26.44 14.29 -1.34
N ASP A 13 27.43 13.86 -2.12
CA ASP A 13 27.92 12.48 -1.99
C ASP A 13 29.02 12.35 -0.93
N SER A 14 29.50 11.11 -0.72
CA SER A 14 30.55 10.80 0.26
C SER A 14 31.91 11.41 -0.07
N SER A 15 32.10 11.93 -1.29
CA SER A 15 33.29 12.65 -1.74
C SER A 15 33.13 14.18 -1.66
N HIS A 16 32.03 14.67 -1.07
CA HIS A 16 31.64 16.08 -1.03
C HIS A 16 31.37 16.71 -2.41
N MET A 17 31.10 15.89 -3.43
CA MET A 17 30.65 16.40 -4.73
C MET A 17 29.12 16.48 -4.76
N GLU A 18 28.60 17.54 -5.38
CA GLU A 18 27.17 17.75 -5.52
C GLU A 18 26.60 16.83 -6.60
N GLN A 19 25.68 15.95 -6.21
CA GLN A 19 24.94 15.08 -7.12
C GLN A 19 23.54 15.64 -7.32
N THR A 20 23.18 15.94 -8.57
CA THR A 20 21.86 16.48 -8.91
C THR A 20 21.02 15.43 -9.61
N THR A 21 19.88 15.09 -9.02
CA THR A 21 18.90 14.17 -9.57
C THR A 21 17.80 14.93 -10.30
N PHE A 22 17.50 14.52 -11.53
CA PHE A 22 16.35 14.98 -12.29
C PHE A 22 15.32 13.85 -12.39
N ILE A 23 14.09 14.12 -11.94
CA ILE A 23 12.95 13.25 -12.15
C ILE A 23 12.01 13.96 -13.12
N LEU A 24 11.86 13.40 -14.33
CA LEU A 24 10.84 13.81 -15.28
C LEU A 24 9.66 12.84 -15.17
N ARG A 25 8.48 13.36 -14.85
CA ARG A 25 7.22 12.62 -14.91
C ARG A 25 6.36 13.21 -16.00
N TYR A 26 5.81 12.38 -16.87
CA TYR A 26 4.93 12.83 -17.94
C TYR A 26 3.85 11.81 -18.22
N VAL A 27 2.71 12.28 -18.73
CA VAL A 27 1.62 11.42 -19.17
C VAL A 27 1.73 11.23 -20.67
N LEU A 28 1.91 9.97 -21.08
CA LEU A 28 1.85 9.60 -22.49
C LEU A 28 0.40 9.21 -22.82
N GLU A 29 -0.26 9.98 -23.69
CA GLU A 29 -1.55 9.58 -24.28
C GLU A 29 -1.27 8.47 -25.30
N THR A 30 -1.20 7.22 -24.85
CA THR A 30 -1.07 6.07 -25.77
C THR A 30 -2.46 5.62 -26.19
N THR A 31 -2.88 6.00 -27.39
CA THR A 31 -3.95 5.30 -28.14
C THR A 31 -3.36 4.04 -28.77
N THR A 32 -3.04 3.01 -27.99
CA THR A 32 -2.93 1.61 -28.43
C THR A 32 -2.48 0.72 -27.28
N GLN A 33 -3.24 -0.36 -27.07
CA GLN A 33 -2.75 -1.60 -26.49
C GLN A 33 -1.50 -2.04 -27.29
N GLU A 34 -0.46 -2.57 -26.65
CA GLU A 34 0.73 -3.23 -27.27
C GLU A 34 2.03 -2.43 -27.51
N GLN A 35 2.24 -1.23 -26.96
CA GLN A 35 3.62 -0.72 -26.87
C GLN A 35 4.36 -1.36 -25.70
N ASN A 36 5.42 -2.11 -26.02
CA ASN A 36 6.33 -2.73 -25.04
C ASN A 36 6.97 -1.62 -24.19
N ILE A 37 6.77 -1.65 -22.86
CA ILE A 37 7.29 -0.62 -21.93
C ILE A 37 8.81 -0.47 -22.08
N THR A 38 9.52 -1.54 -22.42
CA THR A 38 10.96 -1.52 -22.70
C THR A 38 11.30 -0.60 -23.87
N SER A 39 10.57 -0.66 -24.98
CA SER A 39 10.87 0.20 -26.14
C SER A 39 10.66 1.67 -25.79
N LEU A 40 9.62 1.97 -25.01
CA LEU A 40 9.38 3.32 -24.50
C LEU A 40 10.56 3.82 -23.65
N VAL A 41 11.08 2.99 -22.73
CA VAL A 41 12.26 3.34 -21.91
C VAL A 41 13.48 3.60 -22.81
N LEU A 42 13.77 2.70 -23.75
CA LEU A 42 14.93 2.83 -24.64
C LEU A 42 14.86 4.05 -25.56
N ASP A 43 13.69 4.32 -26.12
CA ASP A 43 13.49 5.49 -26.98
C ASP A 43 13.61 6.79 -26.17
N GLN A 44 13.11 6.80 -24.94
CA GLN A 44 13.28 7.95 -24.06
C GLN A 44 14.75 8.19 -23.68
N LEU A 45 15.53 7.13 -23.43
CA LEU A 45 16.97 7.24 -23.20
C LEU A 45 17.71 7.84 -24.39
N LYS A 46 17.32 7.49 -25.62
CA LYS A 46 17.88 8.10 -26.84
C LYS A 46 17.54 9.58 -26.94
N VAL A 47 16.30 9.96 -26.65
CA VAL A 47 15.85 11.37 -26.67
C VAL A 47 16.62 12.22 -25.65
N TRP A 48 16.95 11.65 -24.49
CA TRP A 48 17.75 12.32 -23.47
C TRP A 48 19.26 12.23 -23.69
N GLU A 49 19.70 11.59 -24.79
CA GLU A 49 21.12 11.35 -25.08
C GLU A 49 21.82 10.63 -23.91
N LEU A 50 21.09 9.75 -23.20
CA LEU A 50 21.59 8.93 -22.11
C LEU A 50 21.85 7.51 -22.64
N PRO A 51 23.09 7.16 -22.99
CA PRO A 51 23.35 5.88 -23.60
C PRO A 51 23.14 4.74 -22.60
N LEU A 52 22.47 3.67 -23.03
CA LEU A 52 22.24 2.49 -22.18
C LEU A 52 23.54 1.90 -21.62
N HIS A 53 24.67 2.01 -22.33
CA HIS A 53 25.97 1.53 -21.87
C HIS A 53 26.51 2.25 -20.61
N ASN A 54 25.94 3.40 -20.27
CA ASN A 54 26.23 4.13 -19.03
C ASN A 54 25.27 3.74 -17.89
N CYS A 55 24.21 3.00 -18.17
CA CYS A 55 23.27 2.53 -17.16
C CYS A 55 23.97 1.50 -16.25
N ARG A 56 23.99 1.77 -14.94
CA ARG A 56 24.56 0.87 -13.92
C ARG A 56 23.49 0.21 -13.05
N GLY A 57 22.25 0.66 -13.16
CA GLY A 57 21.15 0.15 -12.37
C GLY A 57 19.79 0.53 -12.95
N GLN A 58 18.83 -0.37 -12.75
CA GLN A 58 17.42 -0.18 -13.09
C GLN A 58 16.57 -0.67 -11.91
N CYS A 59 15.48 0.05 -11.62
CA CYS A 59 14.58 -0.25 -10.51
C CYS A 59 13.14 0.00 -10.92
N TYR A 60 12.27 -0.97 -10.64
CA TYR A 60 10.85 -0.92 -10.98
C TYR A 60 9.99 -1.52 -9.87
N ASP A 61 8.65 -1.37 -9.98
CA ASP A 61 7.74 -2.18 -9.19
C ASP A 61 7.90 -3.67 -9.50
N ASN A 62 7.40 -4.54 -8.61
CA ASN A 62 7.54 -5.99 -8.80
C ASN A 62 6.41 -6.57 -9.67
N GLY A 63 5.70 -5.74 -10.44
CA GLY A 63 4.67 -6.19 -11.36
C GLY A 63 5.28 -7.04 -12.48
N ALA A 64 4.52 -8.03 -12.98
CA ALA A 64 5.01 -8.98 -13.98
C ALA A 64 5.55 -8.28 -15.25
N ASN A 65 4.93 -7.18 -15.67
CA ASN A 65 5.39 -6.42 -16.85
C ASN A 65 6.72 -5.71 -16.62
N MET A 66 7.05 -5.36 -15.38
CA MET A 66 8.26 -4.61 -15.05
C MET A 66 9.39 -5.54 -14.57
N ALA A 67 9.09 -6.36 -13.56
CA ALA A 67 10.03 -7.25 -12.88
C ALA A 67 9.97 -8.71 -13.35
N GLY A 68 9.18 -9.03 -14.38
CA GLY A 68 9.09 -10.38 -14.95
C GLY A 68 10.45 -10.91 -15.40
N LYS A 69 10.71 -12.19 -15.13
CA LYS A 69 12.00 -12.83 -15.41
C LYS A 69 12.29 -13.01 -16.90
N ASP A 70 11.24 -13.27 -17.68
CA ASP A 70 11.38 -13.60 -19.10
C ASP A 70 10.95 -12.44 -20.00
N ASN A 71 9.81 -11.80 -19.67
CA ASN A 71 9.21 -10.74 -20.50
C ASN A 71 9.08 -9.38 -19.79
N GLY A 72 9.65 -9.24 -18.60
CA GLY A 72 9.64 -7.97 -17.88
C GLY A 72 10.63 -6.98 -18.49
N VAL A 73 10.35 -5.68 -18.31
CA VAL A 73 11.29 -4.60 -18.69
C VAL A 73 12.70 -4.88 -18.15
N GLN A 74 12.79 -5.34 -16.90
CA GLN A 74 14.07 -5.65 -16.27
C GLN A 74 14.88 -6.69 -17.04
N ALA A 75 14.22 -7.76 -17.51
CA ALA A 75 14.87 -8.87 -18.22
C ALA A 75 15.38 -8.40 -19.58
N GLN A 76 14.54 -7.69 -20.32
CA GLN A 76 14.85 -7.21 -21.66
C GLN A 76 15.99 -6.19 -21.65
N ILE A 77 16.02 -5.27 -20.66
CA ILE A 77 17.13 -4.32 -20.53
C ILE A 77 18.42 -5.03 -20.09
N LEU A 78 18.34 -6.03 -19.20
CA LEU A 78 19.51 -6.83 -18.82
C LEU A 78 20.10 -7.63 -20.00
N GLU A 79 19.24 -8.16 -20.88
CA GLU A 79 19.66 -8.85 -22.10
C GLU A 79 20.41 -7.91 -23.04
N LEU A 80 19.91 -6.68 -23.22
CA LEU A 80 20.57 -5.65 -24.01
C LEU A 80 21.87 -5.16 -23.38
N TYR A 81 21.90 -5.04 -22.04
CA TYR A 81 23.07 -4.57 -21.32
C TYR A 81 23.19 -5.16 -19.91
N LYS A 82 24.05 -6.17 -19.77
CA LYS A 82 24.25 -6.93 -18.53
C LYS A 82 24.69 -6.12 -17.30
N TYR A 83 25.20 -4.90 -17.48
CA TYR A 83 25.64 -4.04 -16.38
C TYR A 83 24.55 -3.06 -15.89
N ALA A 84 23.38 -3.04 -16.52
CA ALA A 84 22.20 -2.34 -15.99
C ALA A 84 21.52 -3.22 -14.93
N LEU A 85 22.09 -3.32 -13.74
CA LEU A 85 21.63 -4.27 -12.72
C LEU A 85 20.22 -3.95 -12.23
N PHE A 86 19.35 -4.96 -12.16
CA PHE A 86 18.00 -4.79 -11.65
C PHE A 86 17.94 -4.88 -10.13
N THR A 87 17.25 -3.93 -9.51
CA THR A 87 16.87 -3.96 -8.09
C THR A 87 15.35 -3.81 -7.98
N PRO A 88 14.63 -4.75 -7.31
CA PRO A 88 13.20 -4.60 -7.10
C PRO A 88 12.90 -3.47 -6.12
N CYS A 89 11.72 -2.86 -6.26
CA CYS A 89 11.30 -1.79 -5.34
C CYS A 89 11.11 -2.34 -3.92
N ALA A 90 11.89 -1.83 -2.97
CA ALA A 90 11.82 -2.23 -1.55
C ALA A 90 10.43 -1.95 -0.95
N ALA A 91 9.84 -0.79 -1.23
CA ALA A 91 8.51 -0.43 -0.75
C ALA A 91 7.43 -1.38 -1.29
N HIS A 92 7.53 -1.78 -2.56
CA HIS A 92 6.60 -2.75 -3.15
C HIS A 92 6.83 -4.17 -2.60
N SER A 93 8.09 -4.55 -2.37
CA SER A 93 8.45 -5.84 -1.77
C SER A 93 7.90 -5.97 -0.35
N LEU A 94 8.05 -4.92 0.48
CA LEU A 94 7.47 -4.86 1.82
C LEU A 94 5.94 -4.94 1.79
N TYR A 95 5.31 -4.30 0.80
CA TYR A 95 3.87 -4.44 0.57
C TYR A 95 3.47 -5.90 0.28
N LEU A 96 4.19 -6.60 -0.61
CA LEU A 96 3.88 -7.98 -1.00
C LEU A 96 4.05 -8.98 0.14
N VAL A 97 5.16 -8.90 0.88
CA VAL A 97 5.40 -9.78 2.04
C VAL A 97 4.25 -9.68 3.03
N ARG A 98 3.80 -8.47 3.33
CA ARG A 98 2.68 -8.23 4.23
C ARG A 98 1.36 -8.74 3.66
N ALA A 99 1.04 -8.47 2.39
CA ALA A 99 -0.20 -8.94 1.77
C ALA A 99 -0.28 -10.46 1.82
N ASN A 100 0.80 -11.15 1.42
CA ASN A 100 0.89 -12.61 1.48
C ASN A 100 0.77 -13.14 2.91
N ALA A 101 1.39 -12.48 3.90
CA ALA A 101 1.27 -12.86 5.31
C ALA A 101 -0.15 -12.67 5.85
N ALA A 102 -0.88 -11.65 5.39
CA ALA A 102 -2.28 -11.47 5.79
C ALA A 102 -3.20 -12.50 5.11
N GLU A 103 -2.94 -12.83 3.86
CA GLU A 103 -3.74 -13.76 3.06
C GLU A 103 -3.50 -15.23 3.42
N CYS A 104 -2.34 -15.58 3.98
CA CYS A 104 -2.05 -16.95 4.39
C CYS A 104 -2.78 -17.42 5.65
N CYS A 105 -3.41 -16.51 6.40
CA CYS A 105 -4.09 -16.82 7.66
C CYS A 105 -5.62 -16.56 7.55
N PRO A 106 -6.47 -17.61 7.61
CA PRO A 106 -7.93 -17.46 7.52
C PRO A 106 -8.53 -16.53 8.58
N THR A 107 -7.97 -16.50 9.79
CA THR A 107 -8.42 -15.59 10.85
C THR A 107 -8.14 -14.14 10.49
N VAL A 108 -7.00 -13.86 9.86
CA VAL A 108 -6.61 -12.53 9.39
C VAL A 108 -7.49 -12.08 8.23
N THR A 109 -7.71 -12.93 7.24
CA THR A 109 -8.58 -12.60 6.11
C THR A 109 -10.02 -12.35 6.56
N THR A 110 -10.51 -13.15 7.52
CA THR A 110 -11.82 -12.92 8.15
C THR A 110 -11.87 -11.57 8.86
N PHE A 111 -10.84 -11.23 9.65
CA PHE A 111 -10.79 -9.94 10.34
C PHE A 111 -10.86 -8.75 9.38
N PHE A 112 -9.98 -8.69 8.37
CA PHE A 112 -10.01 -7.60 7.40
C PHE A 112 -11.30 -7.59 6.59
N GLY A 113 -11.84 -8.77 6.24
CA GLY A 113 -13.13 -8.89 5.58
C GLY A 113 -14.27 -8.31 6.42
N THR A 114 -14.30 -8.59 7.72
CA THR A 114 -15.34 -8.07 8.62
C THR A 114 -15.21 -6.57 8.87
N VAL A 115 -13.98 -6.04 8.99
CA VAL A 115 -13.74 -4.58 9.04
C VAL A 115 -14.25 -3.90 7.77
N GLN A 116 -14.01 -4.48 6.60
CA GLN A 116 -14.54 -3.94 5.34
C GLN A 116 -16.07 -3.99 5.31
N LYS A 117 -16.67 -5.11 5.74
CA LYS A 117 -18.13 -5.27 5.82
C LYS A 117 -18.76 -4.23 6.76
N LEU A 118 -18.12 -3.93 7.89
CA LEU A 118 -18.56 -2.89 8.83
C LEU A 118 -18.63 -1.53 8.13
N TYR A 119 -17.53 -1.12 7.47
CA TYR A 119 -17.48 0.14 6.73
C TYR A 119 -18.58 0.18 5.66
N THR A 120 -18.61 -0.83 4.78
CA THR A 120 -19.58 -0.88 3.69
C THR A 120 -21.01 -0.75 4.22
N PHE A 121 -21.36 -1.54 5.25
CA PHE A 121 -22.71 -1.51 5.83
C PHE A 121 -23.08 -0.16 6.45
N MET A 122 -22.19 0.42 7.28
CA MET A 122 -22.44 1.71 7.92
C MET A 122 -22.53 2.86 6.90
N SER A 123 -21.80 2.77 5.79
CA SER A 123 -21.78 3.79 4.74
C SER A 123 -22.93 3.70 3.73
N VAL A 124 -23.72 2.62 3.71
CA VAL A 124 -24.87 2.51 2.78
C VAL A 124 -25.95 3.56 3.06
N SER A 125 -26.19 3.88 4.33
CA SER A 125 -27.28 4.76 4.75
C SER A 125 -26.78 5.96 5.55
N PRO A 126 -27.22 7.20 5.23
CA PRO A 126 -26.91 8.37 6.05
C PRO A 126 -27.33 8.20 7.51
N GLN A 127 -28.42 7.48 7.78
CA GLN A 127 -28.89 7.22 9.13
C GLN A 127 -27.93 6.31 9.91
N CYS A 128 -27.43 5.24 9.29
CA CYS A 128 -26.44 4.36 9.93
C CYS A 128 -25.14 5.12 10.21
N TRP A 129 -24.72 5.96 9.27
CA TRP A 129 -23.54 6.81 9.41
C TRP A 129 -23.69 7.81 10.55
N GLU A 130 -24.86 8.44 10.68
CA GLU A 130 -25.14 9.39 11.78
C GLU A 130 -25.14 8.68 13.14
N ILE A 131 -25.72 7.47 13.23
CA ILE A 131 -25.68 6.64 14.44
C ILE A 131 -24.23 6.33 14.83
N LEU A 132 -23.41 5.91 13.86
CA LEU A 132 -21.99 5.63 14.08
C LEU A 132 -21.27 6.86 14.66
N LEU A 133 -21.42 8.03 14.04
CA LEU A 133 -20.74 9.26 14.47
C LEU A 133 -21.24 9.78 15.84
N LYS A 134 -22.43 9.37 16.29
CA LYS A 134 -22.89 9.63 17.67
C LYS A 134 -22.22 8.72 18.70
N CYS A 135 -21.74 7.54 18.29
CA CYS A 135 -21.15 6.55 19.19
C CYS A 135 -19.62 6.59 19.24
N ILE A 136 -18.94 7.11 18.21
CA ILE A 136 -17.48 7.20 18.14
C ILE A 136 -17.01 8.56 17.59
N PRO A 137 -15.85 9.09 18.02
CA PRO A 137 -15.37 10.42 17.65
C PRO A 137 -14.68 10.48 16.27
N CYS A 138 -14.80 9.43 15.45
CA CYS A 138 -14.10 9.32 14.17
C CYS A 138 -14.94 8.57 13.13
N SER A 139 -14.60 8.74 11.84
CA SER A 139 -15.20 7.99 10.73
C SER A 139 -14.56 6.61 10.54
N LEU A 140 -15.32 5.69 9.93
CA LEU A 140 -14.78 4.47 9.36
C LEU A 140 -14.19 4.74 7.96
N HIS A 141 -13.26 3.90 7.53
CA HIS A 141 -12.68 3.98 6.20
C HIS A 141 -12.72 2.62 5.52
N GLY A 142 -12.95 2.65 4.21
CA GLY A 142 -12.81 1.47 3.36
C GLY A 142 -11.34 1.12 3.19
N GLN A 143 -11.08 -0.15 2.91
CA GLN A 143 -9.75 -0.64 2.57
C GLN A 143 -9.55 -0.54 1.06
N SER A 144 -8.39 -0.04 0.63
CA SER A 144 -7.93 -0.22 -0.74
C SER A 144 -7.05 -1.46 -0.87
N HIS A 145 -7.17 -2.12 -2.03
CA HIS A 145 -6.25 -3.17 -2.44
C HIS A 145 -4.83 -2.63 -2.67
N THR A 146 -4.66 -1.38 -3.09
CA THR A 146 -3.36 -0.82 -3.51
C THR A 146 -2.75 0.16 -2.51
N ARG A 147 -3.52 0.68 -1.55
CA ARG A 147 -3.08 1.72 -0.60
C ARG A 147 -3.31 1.29 0.84
N TRP A 148 -2.23 0.89 1.50
CA TRP A 148 -2.33 0.32 2.84
C TRP A 148 -2.44 1.33 3.99
N SER A 149 -2.08 2.59 3.77
CA SER A 149 -2.42 3.67 4.72
C SER A 149 -3.91 3.62 5.07
N GLU A 150 -4.76 3.31 4.08
CA GLU A 150 -6.20 3.18 4.25
C GLU A 150 -6.59 1.97 5.12
N ARG A 151 -5.75 0.93 5.22
CA ARG A 151 -5.98 -0.20 6.14
C ARG A 151 -5.71 0.17 7.59
N ILE A 152 -4.72 1.04 7.84
CA ILE A 152 -4.54 1.62 9.16
C ILE A 152 -5.78 2.45 9.51
N ASP A 153 -6.25 3.27 8.57
CA ASP A 153 -7.42 4.12 8.79
C ASP A 153 -8.72 3.30 8.97
N ALA A 154 -8.79 2.09 8.39
CA ALA A 154 -9.89 1.15 8.58
C ALA A 154 -9.83 0.42 9.94
N VAL A 155 -8.63 0.00 10.38
CA VAL A 155 -8.45 -0.78 11.63
C VAL A 155 -8.38 0.12 12.86
N ARG A 156 -7.86 1.35 12.75
CA ARG A 156 -7.65 2.27 13.88
C ARG A 156 -8.94 2.56 14.66
N PRO A 157 -10.10 2.88 14.02
CA PRO A 157 -11.36 3.06 14.73
C PRO A 157 -11.79 1.81 15.49
N VAL A 158 -11.59 0.63 14.89
CA VAL A 158 -11.94 -0.67 15.51
C VAL A 158 -11.08 -0.91 16.74
N ALA A 159 -9.77 -0.71 16.66
CA ALA A 159 -8.85 -0.91 17.78
C ALA A 159 -9.06 0.12 18.91
N ALA A 160 -9.42 1.35 18.58
CA ALA A 160 -9.56 2.44 19.56
C ALA A 160 -10.96 2.55 20.18
N HIS A 161 -12.00 2.17 19.45
CA HIS A 161 -13.39 2.47 19.81
C HIS A 161 -14.35 1.28 19.65
N LEU A 162 -13.86 0.05 19.80
CA LEU A 162 -14.67 -1.16 19.70
C LEU A 162 -15.98 -1.12 20.52
N PRO A 163 -16.00 -0.65 21.78
CA PRO A 163 -17.25 -0.55 22.54
C PRO A 163 -18.26 0.41 21.89
N GLY A 164 -17.80 1.54 21.38
CA GLY A 164 -18.65 2.50 20.67
C GLY A 164 -19.18 1.94 19.35
N ILE A 165 -18.37 1.14 18.64
CA ILE A 165 -18.81 0.42 17.44
C ILE A 165 -19.90 -0.59 17.77
N LEU A 166 -19.75 -1.36 18.86
CA LEU A 166 -20.78 -2.31 19.29
C LEU A 166 -22.09 -1.60 19.67
N LEU A 167 -22.01 -0.44 20.35
CA LEU A 167 -23.18 0.39 20.64
C LEU A 167 -23.85 0.91 19.37
N ALA A 168 -23.07 1.31 18.35
CA ALA A 168 -23.60 1.74 17.06
C ALA A 168 -24.32 0.59 16.35
N ILE A 169 -23.70 -0.59 16.28
CA ILE A 169 -24.30 -1.79 15.67
C ILE A 169 -25.61 -2.16 16.38
N GLY A 170 -25.63 -2.16 17.71
CA GLY A 170 -26.82 -2.44 18.51
C GLY A 170 -27.91 -1.35 18.42
N SER A 171 -27.56 -0.15 17.99
CA SER A 171 -28.53 0.92 17.71
C SER A 171 -29.11 0.76 16.30
N VAL A 172 -28.29 0.38 15.33
CA VAL A 172 -28.72 0.10 13.95
C VAL A 172 -29.61 -1.14 13.89
N SER A 173 -29.37 -2.17 14.72
CA SER A 173 -30.21 -3.38 14.76
C SER A 173 -31.68 -3.12 15.12
N LYS A 174 -31.97 -1.98 15.76
CA LYS A 174 -33.32 -1.54 16.13
C LYS A 174 -34.07 -0.84 14.99
N LEU A 175 -33.41 -0.54 13.88
CA LEU A 175 -34.04 0.05 12.71
C LEU A 175 -34.90 -0.98 11.95
N ASN A 176 -35.78 -0.49 11.09
CA ASN A 176 -36.55 -1.36 10.20
C ASN A 176 -35.68 -1.84 9.03
N LEU A 177 -34.85 -2.85 9.29
CA LEU A 177 -33.90 -3.43 8.34
C LEU A 177 -34.53 -4.58 7.53
N SER A 178 -34.05 -4.77 6.29
CA SER A 178 -34.36 -5.98 5.51
C SER A 178 -33.83 -7.25 6.20
N PRO A 179 -34.37 -8.44 5.89
CA PRO A 179 -33.84 -9.69 6.43
C PRO A 179 -32.33 -9.85 6.23
N GLU A 180 -31.81 -9.52 5.05
CA GLU A 180 -30.38 -9.62 4.70
C GLU A 180 -29.54 -8.63 5.50
N ALA A 181 -30.05 -7.40 5.70
CA ALA A 181 -29.39 -6.39 6.51
C ALA A 181 -29.34 -6.81 7.99
N LYS A 182 -30.40 -7.44 8.52
CA LYS A 182 -30.40 -7.98 9.90
C LYS A 182 -29.34 -9.05 10.09
N VAL A 183 -29.29 -10.05 9.20
CA VAL A 183 -28.26 -11.10 9.24
C VAL A 183 -26.84 -10.51 9.22
N THR A 184 -26.64 -9.47 8.41
CA THR A 184 -25.35 -8.77 8.35
C THR A 184 -25.00 -8.08 9.67
N VAL A 185 -25.97 -7.35 10.25
CA VAL A 185 -25.79 -6.65 11.54
C VAL A 185 -25.52 -7.61 12.68
N ASP A 186 -26.27 -8.71 12.75
CA ASP A 186 -26.09 -9.74 13.78
C ASP A 186 -24.71 -10.38 13.67
N GLY A 187 -24.28 -10.75 12.46
CA GLY A 187 -22.94 -11.28 12.22
C GLY A 187 -21.81 -10.29 12.54
N LEU A 188 -22.00 -9.00 12.26
CA LEU A 188 -21.06 -7.96 12.66
C LEU A 188 -20.99 -7.82 14.18
N HIS A 189 -22.14 -7.81 14.85
CA HIS A 189 -22.23 -7.73 16.31
C HIS A 189 -21.50 -8.92 16.96
N ASP A 190 -21.82 -10.14 16.54
CA ASP A 190 -21.23 -11.37 17.08
C ASP A 190 -19.72 -11.41 16.89
N TYR A 191 -19.24 -11.04 15.70
CA TYR A 191 -17.80 -11.01 15.43
C TYR A 191 -17.09 -9.97 16.30
N PHE A 192 -17.54 -8.72 16.31
CA PHE A 192 -16.86 -7.65 17.07
C PHE A 192 -16.99 -7.80 18.59
N ASN A 193 -17.98 -8.56 19.06
CA ASN A 193 -18.11 -8.92 20.47
C ASN A 193 -17.26 -10.15 20.87
N SER A 194 -16.57 -10.77 19.91
CA SER A 194 -15.75 -11.95 20.15
C SER A 194 -14.32 -11.59 20.62
N PHE A 195 -13.74 -12.44 21.45
CA PHE A 195 -12.33 -12.31 21.86
C PHE A 195 -11.34 -12.27 20.67
N PRO A 196 -11.52 -13.09 19.61
CA PRO A 196 -10.72 -12.96 18.39
C PRO A 196 -10.71 -11.55 17.80
N ALA A 197 -11.84 -10.84 17.72
CA ALA A 197 -11.85 -9.49 17.16
C ALA A 197 -11.02 -8.50 17.98
N VAL A 198 -11.06 -8.61 19.31
CA VAL A 198 -10.23 -7.79 20.22
C VAL A 198 -8.75 -8.04 19.97
N ILE A 199 -8.34 -9.31 19.95
CA ILE A 199 -6.94 -9.68 19.72
C ILE A 199 -6.48 -9.25 18.33
N MET A 200 -7.29 -9.50 17.30
CA MET A 200 -6.95 -9.15 15.93
C MET A 200 -6.80 -7.65 15.74
N SER A 201 -7.73 -6.84 16.26
CA SER A 201 -7.62 -5.38 16.20
C SER A 201 -6.37 -4.85 16.92
N ALA A 202 -6.05 -5.39 18.11
CA ALA A 202 -4.89 -4.99 18.89
C ALA A 202 -3.54 -5.39 18.27
N ILE A 203 -3.46 -6.60 17.69
CA ILE A 203 -2.26 -7.07 16.98
C ILE A 203 -2.10 -6.28 15.70
N TRP A 204 -3.13 -6.22 14.86
CA TRP A 204 -2.99 -5.63 13.55
C TRP A 204 -2.72 -4.13 13.63
N ILE A 205 -3.36 -3.36 14.51
CA ILE A 205 -3.01 -1.93 14.59
C ILE A 205 -1.51 -1.71 14.87
N LYS A 206 -0.86 -2.55 15.69
CA LYS A 206 0.58 -2.47 15.95
C LYS A 206 1.42 -2.86 14.72
N VAL A 207 1.11 -4.00 14.12
CA VAL A 207 1.80 -4.50 12.91
C VAL A 207 1.70 -3.49 11.78
N LEU A 208 0.50 -2.95 11.54
CA LEU A 208 0.25 -1.98 10.48
C LEU A 208 1.05 -0.69 10.70
N LEU A 209 1.07 -0.17 11.94
CA LEU A 209 1.82 1.04 12.28
C LEU A 209 3.33 0.84 12.18
N ALA A 210 3.84 -0.31 12.62
CA ALA A 210 5.25 -0.66 12.46
C ALA A 210 5.64 -0.63 10.98
N ILE A 211 4.87 -1.34 10.13
CA ILE A 211 5.15 -1.40 8.69
C ILE A 211 5.02 -0.03 8.02
N ASP A 212 4.02 0.80 8.36
CA ASP A 212 3.86 2.14 7.78
C ASP A 212 5.01 3.07 8.13
N ARG A 213 5.53 3.00 9.37
CA ARG A 213 6.73 3.73 9.76
C ARG A 213 7.90 3.34 8.84
N ARG A 214 8.10 2.05 8.57
CA ARG A 214 9.18 1.59 7.69
C ARG A 214 8.97 2.00 6.25
N ASN A 215 7.74 1.89 5.75
CA ASN A 215 7.39 2.29 4.40
C ASN A 215 7.62 3.79 4.17
N LYS A 216 7.34 4.65 5.16
CA LYS A 216 7.67 6.09 5.09
C LYS A 216 9.17 6.35 5.00
N VAL A 217 9.99 5.56 5.69
CA VAL A 217 11.45 5.64 5.57
C VAL A 217 11.93 5.20 4.18
N LEU A 218 11.42 4.08 3.66
CA LEU A 218 11.74 3.60 2.30
C LEU A 218 11.35 4.60 1.20
N GLN A 219 10.39 5.49 1.47
CA GLN A 219 9.93 6.50 0.51
C GLN A 219 10.53 7.89 0.78
N ALA A 220 11.41 8.03 1.80
CA ALA A 220 12.05 9.29 2.11
C ALA A 220 13.10 9.63 1.04
N ARG A 221 13.12 10.89 0.57
CA ARG A 221 14.05 11.34 -0.49
C ARG A 221 15.52 11.12 -0.18
N LYS A 222 15.88 11.06 1.10
CA LYS A 222 17.27 10.87 1.58
C LYS A 222 17.56 9.44 2.04
N ALA A 223 16.67 8.49 1.75
CA ALA A 223 16.91 7.09 2.09
C ALA A 223 18.05 6.55 1.21
N THR A 224 19.12 6.09 1.85
CA THR A 224 20.21 5.35 1.22
C THR A 224 19.99 3.85 1.43
N ILE A 225 20.58 3.02 0.58
CA ILE A 225 20.40 1.56 0.66
C ILE A 225 20.78 1.01 2.04
N ASP A 226 21.84 1.52 2.68
CA ASP A 226 22.24 1.10 4.03
C ASP A 226 21.22 1.48 5.11
N VAL A 227 20.52 2.61 4.95
CA VAL A 227 19.39 3.01 5.81
C VAL A 227 18.20 2.10 5.55
N GLU A 228 17.91 1.74 4.29
CA GLU A 228 16.82 0.81 3.95
C GLU A 228 17.03 -0.57 4.58
N VAL A 229 18.25 -1.12 4.49
CA VAL A 229 18.61 -2.41 5.09
C VAL A 229 18.38 -2.37 6.61
N LYS A 230 18.99 -1.39 7.32
CA LYS A 230 18.80 -1.25 8.77
C LYS A 230 17.34 -1.04 9.16
N ASN A 231 16.57 -0.33 8.34
CA ASN A 231 15.16 -0.08 8.56
C ASN A 231 14.31 -1.36 8.43
N LEU A 232 14.67 -2.26 7.50
CA LEU A 232 14.03 -3.58 7.37
C LEU A 232 14.46 -4.52 8.49
N ASP A 233 15.74 -4.54 8.89
CA ASP A 233 16.21 -5.34 10.03
C ASP A 233 15.48 -4.94 11.32
N SER A 234 15.36 -3.63 11.57
CA SER A 234 14.61 -3.10 12.72
C SER A 234 13.12 -3.48 12.70
N LEU A 235 12.55 -3.74 11.51
CA LEU A 235 11.16 -4.21 11.42
C LEU A 235 11.04 -5.66 11.88
N THR A 236 12.02 -6.49 11.57
CA THR A 236 12.07 -7.87 12.03
C THR A 236 12.15 -7.91 13.56
N ASP A 237 12.94 -7.03 14.17
CA ASP A 237 13.02 -6.89 15.62
C ASP A 237 11.69 -6.40 16.23
N ASP A 238 11.01 -5.42 15.62
CA ASP A 238 9.72 -4.92 16.09
C ASP A 238 8.58 -5.96 16.03
N LEU A 239 8.69 -6.94 15.13
CA LEU A 239 7.66 -7.95 14.85
C LEU A 239 7.95 -9.32 15.48
N SER A 240 9.10 -9.49 16.15
CA SER A 240 9.48 -10.72 16.87
C SER A 240 9.00 -10.73 18.31
#